data_AF-A0A954U3N7-F1
#
_entry.id   AF-A0A954U3N7-F1
#
_cell.length_a   1.000
_cell.length_b   1.000
_cell.length_c   1.000
_cell.angle_alpha   90.00
_cell.angle_beta   90.00
_cell.angle_gamma   90.00
#
_symmetry.space_group_name_H-M   'P 1'
#
loop_
_entity.id
_entity.type
_entity.pdbx_description
1 polymer ?
#
loop_
_entity_poly.entity_id
_entity_poly.type
_entity_poly.pdbx_seq_one_letter_code
_entity_poly.pdbx_strand_id
1 'polypeptide(L)'
;LVANQRGPLLIYRNTVAEDRHWIDFELNGTQSNRSAIGAQVRVFWDGQQQLQELVAASGYAAQNQRRLHFGLGQLPKVDRVEIHWPSGIVQTLESPAVDQVHRVEESP
;
A
#
# COMPACT_ATOMS: atom_id res chain seq x y z
N LEU A 1 -10.40 6.64 -8.35
CA LEU A 1 -11.19 7.03 -9.54
C LEU A 1 -12.50 7.61 -9.03
N VAL A 2 -12.80 8.89 -9.28
CA VAL A 2 -14.11 9.48 -8.93
C VAL A 2 -14.99 9.37 -10.18
N ALA A 3 -16.12 8.67 -10.10
CA ALA A 3 -17.06 8.59 -11.20
C ALA A 3 -17.95 9.85 -11.19
N ASN A 4 -17.80 10.72 -12.21
CA ASN A 4 -18.69 11.85 -12.43
C ASN A 4 -19.67 11.51 -13.57
N GLN A 5 -20.75 10.79 -13.26
CA GLN A 5 -21.70 10.38 -14.30
C GLN A 5 -22.52 11.57 -14.81
N ARG A 6 -22.47 11.81 -16.13
CA ARG A 6 -23.12 12.92 -16.88
C ARG A 6 -22.56 14.33 -16.60
N GLY A 7 -21.42 14.43 -15.90
CA GLY A 7 -20.69 15.69 -15.74
C GLY A 7 -19.54 15.84 -16.75
N PRO A 8 -18.97 17.04 -16.89
CA PRO A 8 -17.79 17.27 -17.73
C PRO A 8 -16.60 16.44 -17.24
N LEU A 9 -15.65 16.17 -18.12
CA LEU A 9 -14.39 15.53 -17.77
C LEU A 9 -13.63 16.43 -16.78
N LEU A 10 -13.35 15.91 -15.58
CA LEU A 10 -12.59 16.61 -14.56
C LEU A 10 -11.26 15.88 -14.33
N ILE A 11 -10.16 16.61 -14.42
CA ILE A 11 -8.83 16.13 -14.00
C ILE A 11 -8.61 16.64 -12.59
N TYR A 12 -8.56 15.71 -11.64
CA TYR A 12 -8.17 16.01 -10.27
C TYR A 12 -6.66 15.77 -10.14
N ARG A 13 -5.91 16.84 -9.84
CA ARG A 13 -4.50 16.75 -9.47
C ARG A 13 -4.40 16.97 -7.96
N ASN A 14 -3.90 15.97 -7.24
CA ASN A 14 -3.50 16.18 -5.86
C ASN A 14 -2.25 17.06 -5.86
N THR A 15 -2.38 18.28 -5.33
CA THR A 15 -1.23 19.14 -5.00
C THR A 15 -0.90 18.87 -3.55
N VAL A 16 0.25 18.23 -3.32
CA VAL A 16 0.75 17.97 -1.97
C VAL A 16 1.82 19.01 -1.66
N ALA A 17 1.90 19.49 -0.42
CA ALA A 17 2.99 20.37 0.01
C ALA A 17 4.36 19.68 -0.19
N GLU A 18 5.39 20.47 -0.46
CA GLU A 18 6.78 20.00 -0.50
C GLU A 18 7.17 19.35 0.86
N ASP A 19 8.20 18.50 0.84
CA ASP A 19 8.69 17.75 2.01
C ASP A 19 7.70 16.76 2.64
N ARG A 20 6.95 16.02 1.81
CA ARG A 20 6.12 14.90 2.27
C ARG A 20 6.58 13.58 1.68
N HIS A 21 6.82 12.62 2.57
CA HIS A 21 7.30 11.30 2.24
C HIS A 21 6.16 10.28 2.16
N TRP A 22 6.42 9.23 1.40
CA TRP A 22 5.48 8.12 1.24
C TRP A 22 6.22 6.79 1.14
N ILE A 23 5.49 5.69 1.23
CA ILE A 23 6.01 4.36 0.95
C ILE A 23 4.90 3.50 0.35
N ASP A 24 5.22 2.78 -0.72
CA ASP A 24 4.26 1.91 -1.41
C ASP A 24 4.67 0.44 -1.35
N PHE A 25 3.68 -0.44 -1.36
CA PHE A 25 3.89 -1.88 -1.45
C PHE A 25 3.13 -2.51 -2.62
N GLU A 26 3.84 -3.29 -3.42
CA GLU A 26 3.31 -4.22 -4.41
C GLU A 26 3.64 -5.64 -3.94
N LEU A 27 2.61 -6.43 -3.62
CA LEU A 27 2.76 -7.75 -3.03
C LEU A 27 2.56 -8.85 -4.08
N ASN A 28 3.38 -9.88 -4.02
CA ASN A 28 3.28 -11.06 -4.89
C ASN A 28 3.26 -12.34 -4.04
N GLY A 29 2.11 -13.03 -4.02
CA GLY A 29 1.95 -14.28 -3.29
C GLY A 29 2.64 -15.46 -4.00
N THR A 30 3.21 -16.37 -3.23
CA THR A 30 3.85 -17.61 -3.71
C THR A 30 3.17 -18.83 -3.09
N GLN A 31 2.83 -18.78 -1.80
CA GLN A 31 2.01 -19.77 -1.10
C GLN A 31 0.55 -19.32 -1.03
N SER A 32 0.33 -18.04 -0.76
CA SER A 32 -0.95 -17.36 -0.89
C SER A 32 -1.34 -17.18 -2.35
N ASN A 33 -2.56 -16.68 -2.62
CA ASN A 33 -2.97 -16.34 -3.98
C ASN A 33 -1.98 -15.35 -4.61
N ARG A 34 -1.67 -15.50 -5.91
CA ARG A 34 -0.66 -14.70 -6.63
C ARG A 34 -0.88 -13.18 -6.56
N SER A 35 -2.13 -12.76 -6.34
CA SER A 35 -2.50 -11.35 -6.21
C SER A 35 -2.41 -10.83 -4.77
N ALA A 36 -1.97 -11.66 -3.82
CA ALA A 36 -1.86 -11.36 -2.38
C ALA A 36 -3.13 -10.78 -1.74
N ILE A 37 -4.31 -11.07 -2.31
CA ILE A 37 -5.60 -10.59 -1.80
C ILE A 37 -5.79 -11.11 -0.37
N GLY A 38 -6.14 -10.22 0.55
CA GLY A 38 -6.26 -10.48 1.98
C GLY A 38 -4.95 -10.28 2.77
N ALA A 39 -3.83 -9.99 2.10
CA ALA A 39 -2.59 -9.63 2.80
C ALA A 39 -2.74 -8.28 3.50
N GLN A 40 -2.23 -8.18 4.71
CA GLN A 40 -2.27 -6.98 5.53
C GLN A 40 -0.87 -6.41 5.70
N VAL A 41 -0.71 -5.12 5.40
CA VAL A 41 0.55 -4.39 5.58
C VAL A 41 0.39 -3.38 6.69
N ARG A 42 1.22 -3.50 7.72
CA ARG A 42 1.32 -2.57 8.83
C ARG A 42 2.65 -1.83 8.77
N VAL A 43 2.59 -0.51 8.66
CA VAL A 43 3.78 0.37 8.64
C VAL A 43 3.89 1.04 10.00
N PHE A 44 5.10 1.08 10.57
CA PHE A 44 5.42 1.76 11.83
C PHE A 44 6.45 2.85 11.58
N TRP A 45 6.19 4.06 12.07
CA TRP A 45 7.11 5.19 11.97
C TRP A 45 6.87 6.19 13.10
N ASP A 46 7.90 6.61 13.81
CA ASP A 46 7.82 7.69 14.83
C ASP A 46 6.70 7.48 15.88
N GLY A 47 6.56 6.23 16.35
CA GLY A 47 5.51 5.85 17.29
C GLY A 47 4.09 5.80 16.71
N GLN A 48 3.91 6.11 15.42
CA GLN A 48 2.67 5.92 14.66
C GLN A 48 2.63 4.54 14.01
N GLN A 49 1.41 4.09 13.70
CA GLN A 49 1.20 2.91 12.87
C GLN A 49 -0.01 3.07 11.97
N GLN A 50 0.05 2.47 10.79
CA GLN A 50 -1.09 2.37 9.88
C GLN A 50 -1.16 0.98 9.27
N LEU A 51 -2.37 0.44 9.19
CA LEU A 51 -2.67 -0.86 8.61
C LEU A 51 -3.51 -0.66 7.34
N GLN A 52 -3.15 -1.34 6.26
CA GLN A 52 -4.00 -1.49 5.08
C GLN A 52 -4.06 -2.96 4.66
N GLU A 53 -5.19 -3.38 4.12
CA GLU A 53 -5.40 -4.72 3.56
C GLU A 53 -5.55 -4.65 2.04
N LEU A 54 -4.91 -5.58 1.34
CA LEU A 54 -5.03 -5.69 -0.10
C LEU A 54 -6.36 -6.37 -0.48
N VAL A 55 -7.32 -5.58 -0.95
CA VAL A 55 -8.64 -6.06 -1.36
C VAL A 55 -8.74 -6.22 -2.89
N ALA A 56 -9.40 -7.29 -3.35
CA ALA A 56 -9.45 -7.69 -4.77
C ALA A 56 -10.11 -6.66 -5.69
N ALA A 57 -11.17 -6.00 -5.21
CA ALA A 57 -11.88 -4.88 -5.83
C ALA A 57 -13.02 -4.46 -4.89
N SER A 58 -13.39 -3.18 -4.92
CA SER A 58 -14.65 -2.69 -4.35
C SER A 58 -15.43 -1.94 -5.44
N GLY A 59 -16.29 -2.64 -6.18
CA GLY A 59 -17.19 -2.03 -7.18
C GLY A 59 -17.40 -2.87 -8.44
N TYR A 60 -18.59 -2.75 -9.06
CA TYR A 60 -18.90 -3.36 -10.36
C TYR A 60 -18.01 -2.74 -11.46
N ALA A 61 -17.26 -3.58 -12.20
CA ALA A 61 -16.35 -3.19 -13.27
C ALA A 61 -15.18 -2.23 -12.90
N ALA A 62 -14.82 -2.11 -11.61
CA ALA A 62 -13.65 -1.37 -11.16
C ALA A 62 -12.53 -2.35 -10.78
N GLN A 63 -11.31 -2.09 -11.26
CA GLN A 63 -10.10 -2.76 -10.74
C GLN A 63 -9.32 -1.73 -9.92
N ASN A 64 -9.20 -1.98 -8.62
CA ASN A 64 -8.33 -1.18 -7.76
C ASN A 64 -6.87 -1.42 -8.14
N GLN A 65 -6.05 -0.38 -8.12
CA GLN A 65 -4.60 -0.54 -8.18
C GLN A 65 -4.18 -1.39 -6.98
N ARG A 66 -3.48 -2.51 -7.22
CA ARG A 66 -3.07 -3.48 -6.18
C ARG A 66 -1.91 -2.99 -5.30
N ARG A 67 -1.79 -1.66 -5.18
CA ARG A 67 -0.71 -0.99 -4.49
C ARG A 67 -1.25 -0.42 -3.20
N LEU A 68 -0.59 -0.73 -2.09
CA LEU A 68 -0.91 -0.16 -0.80
C LEU A 68 -0.01 1.07 -0.61
N HIS A 69 -0.63 2.24 -0.44
CA HIS A 69 0.04 3.53 -0.34
C HIS A 69 -0.09 4.09 1.06
N PHE A 70 1.04 4.47 1.64
CA PHE A 70 1.14 5.06 2.97
C PHE A 70 1.82 6.42 2.87
N GLY A 71 1.14 7.46 3.35
CA GLY A 71 1.72 8.79 3.51
C GLY A 71 2.38 8.93 4.88
N LEU A 72 3.63 9.37 4.92
CA LEU A 72 4.44 9.47 6.14
C LEU A 72 4.55 10.90 6.68
N GLY A 73 4.00 11.88 5.94
CA GLY A 73 4.13 13.30 6.30
C GLY A 73 5.57 13.78 6.12
N GLN A 74 6.07 14.64 7.01
CA GLN A 74 7.43 15.20 6.94
C GLN A 74 8.53 14.26 7.48
N LEU A 75 8.16 13.05 7.88
CA LEU A 75 9.07 12.11 8.51
C LEU A 75 9.63 11.14 7.45
N PRO A 76 10.94 11.17 7.15
CA PRO A 76 11.52 10.38 6.06
C PRO A 76 11.90 8.95 6.49
N LYS A 77 11.48 8.48 7.67
CA LYS A 77 11.97 7.21 8.22
C LYS A 77 10.84 6.32 8.69
N VAL A 78 10.80 5.11 8.15
CA VAL A 78 9.99 4.00 8.63
C VAL A 78 10.86 3.13 9.53
N ASP A 79 10.32 2.71 10.68
CA ASP A 79 11.05 1.85 11.62
C ASP A 79 11.03 0.40 11.14
N ARG A 80 9.83 -0.09 10.83
CA ARG A 80 9.59 -1.44 10.30
C ARG A 80 8.25 -1.55 9.61
N VAL A 81 8.11 -2.58 8.78
CA VAL A 81 6.86 -2.95 8.11
C VAL A 81 6.60 -4.42 8.33
N GLU A 82 5.42 -4.75 8.83
CA GLU A 82 4.93 -6.13 8.95
C GLU A 82 3.95 -6.43 7.82
N ILE A 83 4.17 -7.55 7.14
CA ILE A 83 3.29 -8.07 6.09
C ILE A 83 2.76 -9.41 6.58
N HIS A 84 1.46 -9.43 6.90
CA HIS A 84 0.74 -10.66 7.24
C HIS A 84 0.09 -11.20 5.97
N TRP A 85 0.55 -12.38 5.56
CA TRP A 85 0.06 -13.04 4.35
C TRP A 85 -1.17 -13.91 4.67
N PRO A 86 -2.08 -14.14 3.69
CA PRO A 86 -3.22 -15.04 3.86
C PRO A 86 -2.85 -16.49 4.23
N SER A 87 -1.65 -16.94 3.87
CA SER A 87 -1.06 -18.20 4.28
C SER A 87 -0.81 -18.32 5.78
N GLY A 88 -0.80 -17.21 6.52
CA GLY A 88 -0.40 -17.12 7.91
C GLY A 88 1.07 -16.72 8.11
N ILE A 89 1.87 -16.63 7.03
CA ILE A 89 3.24 -16.16 7.08
C ILE A 89 3.25 -14.68 7.51
N VAL A 90 4.23 -14.31 8.34
CA VAL A 90 4.51 -12.91 8.69
C VAL A 90 5.92 -12.57 8.23
N GLN A 91 6.02 -11.59 7.34
CA GLN A 91 7.29 -11.09 6.82
C GLN A 91 7.52 -9.67 7.32
N THR A 92 8.71 -9.40 7.88
CA THR A 92 9.06 -8.08 8.40
C THR A 92 10.16 -7.46 7.55
N LEU A 93 10.00 -6.20 7.17
CA LEU A 93 11.02 -5.37 6.55
C LEU A 93 11.50 -4.35 7.59
N GLU A 94 12.78 -4.41 7.95
CA GLU A 94 13.39 -3.48 8.90
C GLU A 94 13.90 -2.23 8.18
N SER A 95 13.53 -1.06 8.69
CA SER A 95 13.94 0.26 8.18
C SER A 95 13.89 0.42 6.64
N PRO A 96 12.76 0.09 5.98
CA PRO A 96 12.67 0.18 4.53
C PRO A 96 12.79 1.65 4.06
N ALA A 97 13.44 1.86 2.92
CA ALA A 97 13.58 3.18 2.31
C ALA A 97 12.22 3.79 1.94
N VAL A 98 12.07 5.09 2.16
CA VAL A 98 10.88 5.87 1.78
C VAL A 98 10.98 6.34 0.33
N ASP A 99 9.90 6.93 -0.16
CA ASP A 99 9.75 7.52 -1.50
C ASP A 99 9.97 6.54 -2.65
N GLN A 100 9.66 5.27 -2.39
CA GLN A 100 9.77 4.20 -3.37
C GLN A 100 8.69 3.14 -3.21
N VAL A 101 8.57 2.33 -4.26
CA VAL A 101 7.69 1.16 -4.30
C VAL A 101 8.50 -0.07 -3.92
N HIS A 102 8.11 -0.72 -2.83
CA HIS A 102 8.66 -2.01 -2.42
C HIS A 102 7.87 -3.13 -3.08
N ARG A 103 8.55 -3.92 -3.92
CA ARG A 103 7.99 -5.15 -4.47
C ARG A 103 8.41 -6.29 -3.56
N VAL A 104 7.43 -6.88 -2.89
CA VAL A 104 7.68 -7.94 -1.90
C VAL A 104 7.07 -9.24 -2.40
N GLU A 105 7.92 -10.26 -2.53
CA GLU A 105 7.50 -11.62 -2.80
C GLU A 105 7.37 -12.38 -1.49
N GLU A 106 6.28 -13.13 -1.34
CA GLU A 106 6.01 -13.95 -0.17
C GLU A 106 7.12 -15.00 -0.02
N SER A 107 7.77 -14.97 1.14
CA SER A 107 8.80 -15.93 1.51
C SER A 107 8.17 -17.30 1.80
N PRO A 108 8.79 -18.42 1.42
CA PRO A 108 8.27 -19.77 1.70
C PRO A 108 8.31 -20.16 3.19
#